data_AF-B4G1E4-F1
#
_entry.id   AF-B4G1E4-F1
#
_cell.length_a   1.000
_cell.length_b   1.000
_cell.length_c   1.000
_cell.angle_alpha   90.00
_cell.angle_beta   90.00
_cell.angle_gamma   90.00
#
_symmetry.space_group_name_H-M   'P 1'
#
loop_
_entity.id
_entity.type
_entity.pdbx_description
1 polymer ?
#
loop_
_entity_poly.entity_id
_entity_poly.type
_entity_poly.pdbx_seq_one_letter_code
_entity_poly.pdbx_strand_id
1 'polypeptide(L)'
;MDSRCPHLLLLLPLLLLAALLPPPSSGVPEVIWLPTSGGAGPLSCAPPDPAVYDRPVIGIVSHPGDGAGGRISNTTATSYIGASYVKFVEAAGSRVIPLVYNEPEDRLLEKLSLLNGVLFTGGSEKEGVYFDTIKRVFQYVLDKNDAGEPFPLFAQCLGFELVSMIVSKVI
;
A
#
# COMPACT_ATOMS: atom_id res chain seq x y z
N MET A 1 60.12 -12.41 -37.33
CA MET A 1 59.35 -11.16 -37.36
C MET A 1 58.37 -11.23 -36.20
N ASP A 2 58.87 -10.85 -35.03
CA ASP A 2 58.10 -10.73 -33.79
C ASP A 2 57.48 -9.34 -33.76
N SER A 3 56.16 -9.25 -33.85
CA SER A 3 55.42 -8.00 -33.61
C SER A 3 54.87 -8.04 -32.19
N ARG A 4 55.67 -7.54 -31.25
CA ARG A 4 55.24 -7.21 -29.89
C ARG A 4 54.34 -5.97 -29.96
N CYS A 5 53.13 -6.06 -29.42
CA CYS A 5 52.30 -4.90 -29.17
C CYS A 5 52.60 -4.38 -27.74
N PRO A 6 53.21 -3.20 -27.54
CA PRO A 6 53.72 -2.77 -26.24
C PRO A 6 52.66 -2.14 -25.33
N HIS A 7 51.39 -2.11 -25.73
CA HIS A 7 50.36 -1.34 -25.02
C HIS A 7 49.65 -2.05 -23.86
N LEU A 8 49.85 -3.37 -23.71
CA LEU A 8 49.13 -4.17 -22.70
C LEU A 8 49.87 -4.28 -21.35
N LEU A 9 51.16 -3.95 -21.30
CA LEU A 9 51.98 -4.03 -20.07
C LEU A 9 51.93 -2.77 -19.20
N LEU A 10 51.41 -1.65 -19.72
CA LEU A 10 51.29 -0.38 -19.01
C LEU A 10 49.99 -0.22 -18.19
N LEU A 11 49.03 -1.12 -18.35
CA LEU A 11 47.72 -1.05 -17.67
C LEU A 11 47.65 -1.89 -16.37
N LEU A 12 48.56 -2.86 -16.21
CA LEU A 12 48.65 -3.71 -15.02
C LEU A 12 48.92 -2.95 -13.70
N PRO A 13 49.75 -1.88 -13.65
CA PRO A 13 49.97 -1.14 -12.41
C PRO A 13 48.73 -0.32 -11.97
N LEU A 14 47.92 0.15 -12.93
CA LEU A 14 46.73 0.97 -12.66
C LEU A 14 45.58 0.14 -12.06
N LEU A 15 45.45 -1.10 -12.52
CA LEU A 15 44.48 -2.07 -12.00
C LEU A 15 44.82 -2.54 -10.58
N LEU A 16 46.10 -2.65 -10.24
CA LEU A 16 46.51 -3.01 -8.87
C LEU A 16 46.26 -1.89 -7.86
N LEU A 17 46.38 -0.62 -8.28
CA LEU A 17 46.14 0.53 -7.39
C LEU A 17 44.65 0.71 -7.02
N ALA A 18 43.74 0.33 -7.93
CA ALA A 18 42.29 0.36 -7.66
C ALA A 18 41.84 -0.71 -6.65
N ALA A 19 42.60 -1.80 -6.47
CA ALA A 19 42.26 -2.89 -5.57
C ALA A 19 42.65 -2.63 -4.09
N LEU A 20 43.43 -1.57 -3.81
CA LEU A 20 43.80 -1.16 -2.45
C LEU A 20 42.96 -0.01 -1.88
N LEU A 21 42.02 0.54 -2.65
CA LEU A 21 41.09 1.55 -2.16
C LEU A 21 39.89 0.87 -1.48
N PRO A 22 39.56 1.22 -0.22
CA PRO A 22 38.34 0.72 0.41
C PRO A 22 37.12 1.21 -0.41
N PRO A 23 36.07 0.39 -0.55
CA PRO A 23 34.85 0.83 -1.22
C PRO A 23 34.27 2.04 -0.48
N PRO A 24 33.71 3.04 -1.18
CA PRO A 24 33.03 4.13 -0.52
C PRO A 24 31.88 3.56 0.30
N SER A 25 32.00 3.66 1.63
CA SER A 25 30.94 3.30 2.57
C SER A 25 29.87 4.39 2.52
N SER A 26 28.96 4.32 1.55
CA SER A 26 27.71 5.07 1.59
C SER A 26 26.58 4.10 1.92
N GLY A 27 26.52 3.72 3.20
CA GLY A 27 25.33 3.11 3.79
C GLY A 27 24.26 4.17 3.92
N VAL A 28 23.51 4.41 2.85
CA VAL A 28 22.22 5.08 2.89
C VAL A 28 21.30 4.25 2.01
N PRO A 29 20.20 3.66 2.52
CA PRO A 29 19.21 3.07 1.63
C PRO A 29 18.71 4.17 0.70
N GLU A 30 18.81 3.94 -0.60
CA GLU A 30 18.32 4.84 -1.64
C GLU A 30 16.78 4.84 -1.59
N VAL A 31 16.24 5.65 -0.69
CA VAL A 31 14.83 6.01 -0.65
C VAL A 31 14.66 7.13 -1.69
N ILE A 32 13.91 6.84 -2.75
CA ILE A 32 13.54 7.83 -3.76
C ILE A 32 12.59 8.82 -3.09
N TRP A 33 13.13 9.94 -2.61
CA TRP A 33 12.32 11.07 -2.15
C TRP A 33 11.81 11.84 -3.37
N LEU A 34 10.49 11.85 -3.57
CA LEU A 34 9.86 12.76 -4.53
C LEU A 34 10.07 14.21 -4.05
N PRO A 35 10.44 15.15 -4.93
CA PRO A 35 10.64 16.53 -4.53
C PRO A 35 9.32 17.15 -4.08
N THR A 36 9.17 17.39 -2.78
CA THR A 36 8.13 18.27 -2.26
C THR A 36 8.52 19.70 -2.61
N SER A 37 7.82 20.29 -3.58
CA SER A 37 8.03 21.66 -4.02
C SER A 37 7.92 22.64 -2.86
N GLY A 38 9.03 23.31 -2.53
CA GLY A 38 9.05 24.49 -1.69
C GLY A 38 8.42 25.67 -2.44
N GLY A 39 7.40 26.27 -1.83
CA GLY A 39 6.76 27.50 -2.26
C GLY A 39 5.84 28.00 -1.15
N ALA A 40 6.33 28.94 -0.34
CA ALA A 40 5.61 29.50 0.79
C ALA A 40 4.44 30.38 0.32
N GLY A 41 3.23 29.99 0.71
CA GLY A 41 2.05 30.85 0.86
C GLY A 41 1.37 30.49 2.20
N PRO A 42 0.63 31.40 2.86
CA PRO A 42 0.05 31.12 4.16
C PRO A 42 -1.21 30.26 4.00
N LEU A 43 -1.02 28.98 3.74
CA LEU A 43 -2.00 27.93 4.01
C LEU A 43 -1.31 26.93 4.93
N SER A 44 -1.54 27.11 6.23
CA SER A 44 -1.08 26.20 7.27
C SER A 44 -1.81 24.87 7.17
N CYS A 45 -1.40 24.05 6.22
CA CYS A 45 -1.52 22.59 6.28
C CYS A 45 -0.11 22.03 6.19
N ALA A 46 0.73 22.33 7.18
CA ALA A 46 1.93 21.53 7.37
C ALA A 46 1.45 20.09 7.66
N PRO A 47 1.88 19.07 6.90
CA PRO A 47 1.58 17.70 7.26
C PRO A 47 2.08 17.45 8.69
N PRO A 48 1.43 16.53 9.44
CA PRO A 48 2.04 15.99 10.66
C PRO A 48 3.47 15.57 10.35
N ASP A 49 4.36 15.68 11.34
CA ASP A 49 5.77 15.27 11.24
C ASP A 49 5.91 14.05 10.30
N PRO A 50 6.63 14.16 9.17
CA PRO A 50 6.74 13.09 8.18
C PRO A 50 7.13 11.74 8.79
N ALA A 51 7.87 11.76 9.92
CA ALA A 51 8.24 10.58 10.68
C ALA A 51 7.04 9.77 11.24
N VAL A 52 5.85 10.38 11.36
CA VAL A 52 4.62 9.73 11.84
C VAL A 52 4.09 8.70 10.82
N TYR A 53 4.41 8.86 9.53
CA TYR A 53 3.91 8.00 8.45
C TYR A 53 5.02 7.34 7.61
N ASP A 54 6.22 7.15 8.16
CA ASP A 54 7.34 6.54 7.43
C ASP A 54 7.04 5.12 6.90
N ARG A 55 6.11 4.39 7.54
CA ARG A 55 5.61 3.07 7.10
C ARG A 55 4.14 2.85 7.47
N PRO A 56 3.19 3.43 6.72
CA PRO A 56 1.78 3.33 7.05
C PRO A 56 1.29 1.89 6.90
N VAL A 57 0.25 1.56 7.66
CA VAL A 57 -0.42 0.26 7.63
C VAL A 57 -1.79 0.46 6.98
N ILE A 58 -2.01 -0.21 5.86
CA ILE A 58 -3.24 -0.11 5.10
C ILE A 58 -4.04 -1.40 5.25
N GLY A 59 -5.31 -1.26 5.63
CA GLY A 59 -6.25 -2.37 5.65
C GLY A 59 -6.76 -2.66 4.25
N ILE A 60 -6.77 -3.92 3.84
CA ILE A 60 -7.43 -4.33 2.60
C ILE A 60 -8.62 -5.23 2.95
N VAL A 61 -9.82 -4.82 2.54
CA VAL A 61 -11.03 -5.61 2.74
C VAL A 61 -11.01 -6.82 1.80
N SER A 62 -11.15 -8.02 2.35
CA SER A 62 -11.25 -9.25 1.56
C SER A 62 -12.57 -9.31 0.80
N HIS A 63 -12.56 -9.92 -0.39
CA HIS A 63 -13.78 -10.21 -1.13
C HIS A 63 -14.29 -11.62 -0.81
N PRO A 64 -15.61 -11.86 -0.73
CA PRO A 64 -16.17 -13.19 -0.56
C PRO A 64 -15.80 -14.13 -1.71
N GLY A 65 -15.69 -15.42 -1.39
CA GLY A 65 -15.33 -16.46 -2.33
C GLY A 65 -13.83 -16.78 -2.35
N ASP A 66 -13.45 -17.66 -3.28
CA ASP A 66 -12.10 -18.22 -3.37
C ASP A 66 -11.18 -17.49 -4.37
N GLY A 67 -11.68 -16.43 -5.02
CA GLY A 67 -10.97 -15.70 -6.07
C GLY A 67 -10.77 -16.50 -7.37
N ALA A 68 -11.41 -17.67 -7.49
CA ALA A 68 -11.31 -18.56 -8.64
C ALA A 68 -12.69 -18.98 -9.18
N GLY A 69 -13.75 -18.24 -8.81
CA GLY A 69 -15.13 -18.52 -9.26
C GLY A 69 -15.68 -19.84 -8.71
N GLY A 70 -15.26 -20.24 -7.50
CA GLY A 70 -15.70 -21.47 -6.84
C GLY A 70 -14.93 -22.74 -7.25
N ARG A 71 -13.83 -22.61 -8.01
CA ARG A 71 -13.00 -23.73 -8.49
C ARG A 71 -12.11 -24.34 -7.40
N ILE A 72 -11.81 -23.61 -6.33
CA ILE A 72 -10.94 -24.01 -5.22
C ILE A 72 -11.79 -24.32 -3.99
N SER A 73 -12.70 -23.42 -3.64
CA SER A 73 -13.60 -23.57 -2.50
C SER A 73 -14.93 -22.91 -2.80
N ASN A 74 -16.02 -23.64 -2.56
CA ASN A 74 -17.39 -23.14 -2.71
C ASN A 74 -18.05 -22.90 -1.34
N THR A 75 -17.25 -22.74 -0.28
CA THR A 75 -17.79 -22.46 1.04
C THR A 75 -18.08 -20.98 1.19
N THR A 76 -19.24 -20.64 1.76
CA THR A 76 -19.68 -19.26 1.99
C THR A 76 -18.83 -18.52 3.03
N ALA A 77 -17.93 -19.22 3.72
CA ALA A 77 -16.98 -18.65 4.68
C ALA A 77 -15.59 -18.38 4.07
N THR A 78 -15.35 -18.71 2.79
CA THR A 78 -14.08 -18.41 2.12
C THR A 78 -14.05 -16.95 1.69
N SER A 79 -12.90 -16.32 1.87
CA SER A 79 -12.61 -14.96 1.38
C SER A 79 -11.23 -14.92 0.76
N TYR A 80 -10.99 -13.96 -0.13
CA TYR A 80 -9.68 -13.75 -0.74
C TYR A 80 -9.32 -12.27 -0.84
N ILE A 81 -8.02 -12.00 -0.96
CA ILE A 81 -7.49 -10.71 -1.41
C ILE A 81 -6.61 -11.01 -2.61
N GLY A 82 -6.89 -10.37 -3.75
CA GLY A 82 -6.03 -10.50 -4.92
C GLY A 82 -4.62 -10.01 -4.60
N ALA A 83 -3.60 -10.83 -4.89
CA ALA A 83 -2.20 -10.50 -4.59
C ALA A 83 -1.75 -9.18 -5.25
N SER A 84 -2.38 -8.78 -6.36
CA SER A 84 -2.16 -7.50 -7.02
C SER A 84 -2.46 -6.30 -6.13
N TYR A 85 -3.50 -6.35 -5.29
CA TYR A 85 -3.82 -5.27 -4.35
C TYR A 85 -2.77 -5.16 -3.24
N VAL A 86 -2.30 -6.30 -2.73
CA VAL A 86 -1.21 -6.34 -1.74
C VAL A 86 0.05 -5.73 -2.32
N LYS A 87 0.42 -6.13 -3.56
CA LYS A 87 1.60 -5.60 -4.23
C LYS A 87 1.49 -4.13 -4.59
N PHE A 88 0.29 -3.65 -4.93
CA PHE A 88 0.02 -2.23 -5.15
C PHE A 88 0.33 -1.41 -3.89
N VAL A 89 -0.15 -1.87 -2.73
CA VAL A 89 0.08 -1.20 -1.43
C VAL A 89 1.55 -1.30 -0.99
N GLU A 90 2.16 -2.49 -1.08
CA GLU A 90 3.56 -2.69 -0.72
C GLU A 90 4.53 -1.89 -1.59
N ALA A 91 4.24 -1.75 -2.90
CA ALA A 91 5.04 -0.96 -3.82
C ALA A 91 5.05 0.54 -3.45
N ALA A 92 4.03 1.02 -2.74
CA ALA A 92 3.97 2.37 -2.19
C ALA A 92 4.69 2.51 -0.83
N GLY A 93 5.45 1.49 -0.39
CA GLY A 93 6.19 1.52 0.89
C GLY A 93 5.33 1.22 2.13
N SER A 94 4.11 0.73 1.95
CA SER A 94 3.16 0.46 3.03
C SER A 94 3.15 -1.00 3.47
N ARG A 95 2.62 -1.28 4.67
CA ARG A 95 2.31 -2.63 5.16
C ARG A 95 0.82 -2.91 5.00
N VAL A 96 0.45 -4.19 4.90
CA VAL A 96 -0.94 -4.62 4.72
C VAL A 96 -1.45 -5.41 5.92
N ILE A 97 -2.66 -5.09 6.38
CA ILE A 97 -3.45 -5.94 7.27
C ILE A 97 -4.72 -6.38 6.53
N PRO A 98 -5.06 -7.67 6.50
CA PRO A 98 -6.32 -8.13 5.93
C PRO A 98 -7.49 -7.83 6.86
N LEU A 99 -8.51 -7.16 6.32
CA LEU A 99 -9.82 -6.98 6.94
C LEU A 99 -10.75 -8.05 6.37
N VAL A 100 -11.10 -9.04 7.18
CA VAL A 100 -11.89 -10.19 6.71
C VAL A 100 -13.36 -9.79 6.73
N TYR A 101 -14.04 -9.92 5.58
CA TYR A 101 -15.34 -9.27 5.40
C TYR A 101 -16.44 -9.76 6.35
N ASN A 102 -16.33 -11.00 6.85
CA ASN A 102 -17.29 -11.65 7.72
C ASN A 102 -16.76 -11.84 9.16
N GLU A 103 -15.73 -11.08 9.55
CA GLU A 103 -15.25 -11.12 10.93
C GLU A 103 -16.20 -10.41 11.92
N PRO A 104 -16.19 -10.80 13.20
CA PRO A 104 -16.93 -10.11 14.24
C PRO A 104 -16.60 -8.61 14.30
N GLU A 105 -17.60 -7.80 14.61
CA GLU A 105 -17.48 -6.33 14.58
C GLU A 105 -16.41 -5.80 15.53
N ASP A 106 -16.26 -6.38 16.72
CA ASP A 106 -15.21 -6.04 17.68
C ASP A 106 -13.81 -6.25 17.09
N ARG A 107 -13.60 -7.35 16.36
CA ARG A 107 -12.33 -7.64 15.68
C ARG A 107 -12.06 -6.73 14.50
N LEU A 108 -13.10 -6.40 13.74
CA LEU A 108 -12.99 -5.43 12.66
C LEU A 108 -12.56 -4.06 13.19
N LEU A 109 -13.23 -3.56 14.24
CA LEU A 109 -12.92 -2.27 14.85
C LEU A 109 -11.54 -2.25 15.51
N GLU A 110 -11.15 -3.35 16.18
CA GLU A 110 -9.79 -3.52 16.70
C GLU A 110 -8.76 -3.36 15.58
N LYS A 111 -8.92 -4.04 14.45
CA LYS A 111 -8.02 -3.90 13.31
C LYS A 111 -8.02 -2.49 12.75
N LEU A 112 -9.19 -1.89 12.53
CA LEU A 112 -9.31 -0.53 12.00
C LEU A 112 -8.55 0.50 12.84
N SER A 113 -8.55 0.33 14.17
CA SER A 113 -7.81 1.21 15.10
C SER A 113 -6.29 1.20 14.90
N LEU A 114 -5.75 0.15 14.28
CA LEU A 114 -4.31 -0.02 14.02
C LEU A 114 -3.89 0.51 12.65
N LEU A 115 -4.83 0.96 11.82
CA LEU A 115 -4.56 1.34 10.43
C LEU A 115 -4.38 2.84 10.27
N ASN A 116 -3.70 3.20 9.19
CA ASN A 116 -3.58 4.57 8.71
C ASN A 116 -4.49 4.85 7.52
N GLY A 117 -5.18 3.84 6.99
CA GLY A 117 -6.07 3.96 5.83
C GLY A 117 -6.59 2.60 5.38
N VAL A 118 -7.53 2.60 4.45
CA VAL A 118 -8.18 1.38 3.95
C VAL A 118 -8.30 1.36 2.42
N LEU A 119 -8.31 0.15 1.87
CA LEU A 119 -8.51 -0.12 0.45
C LEU A 119 -9.70 -1.06 0.25
N PHE A 120 -10.65 -0.64 -0.59
CA PHE A 120 -11.74 -1.48 -1.09
C PHE A 120 -11.39 -2.08 -2.45
N THR A 121 -11.44 -3.40 -2.52
CA THR A 121 -11.08 -4.14 -3.73
C THR A 121 -12.21 -4.15 -4.77
N GLY A 122 -11.86 -4.50 -6.00
CA GLY A 122 -12.81 -4.96 -7.00
C GLY A 122 -13.44 -6.32 -6.62
N GLY A 123 -14.40 -6.77 -7.42
CA GLY A 123 -15.12 -8.04 -7.21
C GLY A 123 -16.48 -8.04 -7.87
N SER A 124 -17.36 -8.95 -7.45
CA SER A 124 -18.73 -9.09 -7.97
C SER A 124 -19.83 -9.03 -6.90
N GLU A 125 -19.52 -9.33 -5.64
CA GLU A 125 -20.49 -9.31 -4.54
C GLU A 125 -20.85 -7.88 -4.14
N LYS A 126 -22.14 -7.55 -4.11
CA LYS A 126 -22.65 -6.18 -3.83
C LYS A 126 -23.56 -6.12 -2.61
N GLU A 127 -23.91 -7.28 -2.06
CA GLU A 127 -24.97 -7.39 -1.06
C GLU A 127 -24.52 -8.16 0.19
N GLY A 128 -25.46 -8.32 1.13
CA GLY A 128 -25.28 -9.12 2.34
C GLY A 128 -24.18 -8.62 3.28
N VAL A 129 -23.56 -9.58 3.99
CA VAL A 129 -22.55 -9.32 5.04
C VAL A 129 -21.37 -8.50 4.50
N TYR A 130 -20.99 -8.71 3.24
CA TYR A 130 -19.92 -7.95 2.61
C TYR A 130 -20.28 -6.46 2.50
N PHE A 131 -21.47 -6.14 1.98
CA PHE A 131 -21.91 -4.74 1.88
C PHE A 131 -22.09 -4.08 3.25
N ASP A 132 -22.58 -4.83 4.25
CA ASP A 132 -22.66 -4.35 5.62
C ASP A 132 -21.28 -4.00 6.19
N THR A 133 -20.28 -4.84 5.96
CA THR A 133 -18.89 -4.55 6.36
C THR A 133 -18.32 -3.36 5.62
N ILE A 134 -18.57 -3.21 4.32
CA ILE A 134 -18.16 -2.02 3.55
C ILE A 134 -18.78 -0.74 4.13
N LYS A 135 -20.08 -0.75 4.47
CA LYS A 135 -20.74 0.39 5.14
C LYS A 135 -20.10 0.71 6.49
N ARG A 136 -19.81 -0.30 7.32
CA ARG A 136 -19.15 -0.11 8.63
C ARG A 136 -17.77 0.51 8.48
N VAL A 137 -16.93 -0.03 7.59
CA VAL A 137 -15.59 0.51 7.35
C VAL A 137 -15.68 1.93 6.79
N PHE A 138 -16.60 2.20 5.86
CA PHE A 138 -16.80 3.54 5.33
C PHE A 138 -17.26 4.53 6.41
N GLN A 139 -18.17 4.12 7.30
CA GLN A 139 -18.60 4.95 8.42
C GLN A 139 -17.43 5.25 9.37
N TYR A 140 -16.60 4.26 9.69
CA TYR A 140 -15.39 4.47 10.50
C TYR A 140 -14.46 5.52 9.88
N VAL A 141 -14.28 5.47 8.55
CA VAL A 141 -13.48 6.45 7.81
C VAL A 141 -14.09 7.85 7.96
N LEU A 142 -15.41 8.00 7.79
CA LEU A 142 -16.08 9.29 7.97
C LEU A 142 -15.90 9.82 9.40
N ASP A 143 -16.13 8.97 10.41
CA ASP A 143 -16.02 9.36 11.82
C ASP A 143 -14.61 9.86 12.17
N LYS A 144 -13.56 9.21 11.65
CA LYS A 144 -12.17 9.65 11.83
C LYS A 144 -11.92 11.02 11.18
N ASN A 145 -12.36 11.19 9.93
CA ASN A 145 -12.14 12.44 9.21
C ASN A 145 -12.97 13.59 9.82
N ASP A 146 -14.20 13.34 10.26
CA ASP A 146 -15.06 14.32 10.95
C ASP A 146 -14.47 14.73 12.32
N ALA A 147 -13.73 13.82 12.97
CA ALA A 147 -12.95 14.11 14.18
C ALA A 147 -11.66 14.90 13.91
N GLY A 148 -11.36 15.22 12.65
CA GLY A 148 -10.14 15.92 12.25
C GLY A 148 -8.89 15.02 12.20
N GLU A 149 -9.08 13.69 12.19
CA GLU A 149 -8.00 12.70 12.04
C GLU A 149 -7.98 12.19 10.59
N PRO A 150 -7.01 12.61 9.75
CA PRO A 150 -6.98 12.21 8.35
C PRO A 150 -6.90 10.70 8.20
N PHE A 151 -7.92 10.11 7.58
CA PHE A 151 -7.99 8.66 7.36
C PHE A 151 -8.39 8.38 5.91
N PRO A 152 -7.41 8.14 5.00
CA PRO A 152 -7.69 7.91 3.58
C PRO A 152 -8.40 6.58 3.33
N LEU A 153 -9.33 6.60 2.38
CA LEU A 153 -9.93 5.43 1.76
C LEU A 153 -9.68 5.45 0.25
N PHE A 154 -9.13 4.36 -0.27
CA PHE A 154 -8.99 4.13 -1.71
C PHE A 154 -9.93 3.02 -2.16
N ALA A 155 -10.65 3.22 -3.25
CA ALA A 155 -11.64 2.25 -3.72
C ALA A 155 -11.49 2.02 -5.22
N GLN A 156 -11.43 0.75 -5.63
CA GLN A 156 -11.21 0.37 -7.03
C GLN A 156 -12.33 -0.53 -7.56
N CYS A 157 -12.79 -0.25 -8.78
CA CYS A 157 -13.83 -1.03 -9.48
C CYS A 157 -15.09 -1.16 -8.61
N LEU A 158 -15.46 -2.38 -8.20
CA LEU A 158 -16.59 -2.63 -7.30
C LEU A 158 -16.51 -1.77 -6.03
N GLY A 159 -15.34 -1.62 -5.42
CA GLY A 159 -15.20 -0.77 -4.23
C GLY A 159 -15.68 0.66 -4.48
N PHE A 160 -15.39 1.23 -5.66
CA PHE A 160 -15.85 2.57 -6.04
C PHE A 160 -17.36 2.60 -6.28
N GLU A 161 -17.91 1.54 -6.90
CA GLU A 161 -19.36 1.38 -7.08
C GLU A 161 -20.09 1.39 -5.73
N LEU A 162 -19.61 0.62 -4.75
CA LEU A 162 -20.23 0.53 -3.43
C LEU A 162 -20.16 1.85 -2.66
N VAL A 163 -19.03 2.57 -2.71
CA VAL A 163 -18.95 3.93 -2.12
C VAL A 163 -19.96 4.85 -2.78
N SER A 164 -20.10 4.80 -4.11
CA SER A 164 -21.08 5.61 -4.85
C SER A 164 -22.51 5.29 -4.43
N MET A 165 -22.85 4.00 -4.28
CA MET A 165 -24.16 3.58 -3.79
C MET A 165 -24.45 4.13 -2.39
N ILE A 166 -23.48 4.04 -1.47
CA ILE A 166 -23.63 4.52 -0.09
C ILE A 166 -23.86 6.03 -0.07
N VAL A 167 -23.03 6.80 -0.79
CA VAL A 167 -23.09 8.27 -0.78
C VAL A 167 -24.34 8.80 -1.49
N SER A 168 -24.76 8.18 -2.59
CA SER A 168 -25.94 8.63 -3.34
C SER A 168 -27.26 8.43 -2.59
N LYS A 169 -27.30 7.68 -1.48
CA LYS A 169 -28.52 7.32 -0.74
C LYS A 169 -29.60 6.68 -1.62
N VAL A 170 -29.21 6.11 -2.76
CA VAL A 170 -30.10 5.34 -3.64
C VAL A 170 -29.96 3.88 -3.22
N ILE A 171 -30.67 3.57 -2.15
CA ILE A 171 -30.92 2.22 -1.62
C ILE A 171 -32.40 2.14 -1.24
#